data_AF-A0A946UU57-F1
#
_entry.id   AF-A0A946UU57-F1
#
_cell.length_a   1.000
_cell.length_b   1.000
_cell.length_c   1.000
_cell.angle_alpha   90.00
_cell.angle_beta   90.00
_cell.angle_gamma   90.00
#
_symmetry.space_group_name_H-M   'P 1'
#
loop_
_entity.id
_entity.type
_entity.pdbx_description
1 polymer ?
#
loop_
_entity_poly.entity_id
_entity_poly.type
_entity_poly.pdbx_seq_one_letter_code
_entity_poly.pdbx_strand_id
1 'polypeptide(L)'
;MKPLFVGLGFAVALLTAGTTLASSHREAPFITKYPQSDGTDFYFFKSYEPGREDYVTMIANYIPVQSAYGGPNYFPLDSQGLYEIHIDNDGDSVEDITFQFRFEDSFPNDETITLNVGGEEISTVLRNIGVLSAADQTGLN
;
A
#
# COMPACT_ATOMS: atom_id res chain seq x y z
N MET A 1 -31.03 25.23 -45.48
CA MET A 1 -29.58 25.42 -45.18
C MET A 1 -29.52 26.25 -43.90
N LYS A 2 -28.96 25.89 -42.73
CA LYS A 2 -28.09 24.83 -42.21
C LYS A 2 -28.25 24.85 -40.66
N PRO A 3 -28.28 23.70 -39.97
CA PRO A 3 -27.69 23.60 -38.63
C PRO A 3 -26.61 22.51 -38.68
N LEU A 4 -25.48 22.81 -39.33
CA LEU A 4 -24.35 21.88 -39.45
C LEU A 4 -23.14 22.28 -38.59
N PHE A 5 -23.15 23.48 -38.00
CA PHE A 5 -21.96 24.05 -37.35
C PHE A 5 -21.84 23.76 -35.85
N VAL A 6 -22.91 23.32 -35.17
CA VAL A 6 -22.85 23.04 -33.72
C VAL A 6 -22.37 21.61 -33.42
N GLY A 7 -22.63 20.66 -34.32
CA GLY A 7 -22.17 19.27 -34.14
C GLY A 7 -20.67 19.04 -34.40
N LEU A 8 -20.04 19.90 -35.21
CA LEU A 8 -18.64 19.72 -35.61
C LEU A 8 -17.65 20.09 -34.50
N GLY A 9 -17.99 21.07 -33.65
CA GLY A 9 -17.11 21.50 -32.55
C GLY A 9 -16.95 20.44 -31.45
N PHE A 10 -18.01 19.68 -31.15
CA PHE A 10 -17.98 18.63 -30.13
C PHE A 10 -17.20 17.39 -30.58
N ALA A 11 -17.22 17.08 -31.87
CA ALA A 11 -16.48 15.95 -32.45
C ALA A 11 -14.95 16.19 -32.50
N VAL A 12 -14.50 17.45 -32.62
CA VAL A 12 -13.07 17.79 -32.66
C VAL A 12 -12.43 17.71 -31.27
N ALA A 13 -13.15 18.04 -30.19
CA ALA A 13 -12.62 17.96 -28.82
C ALA A 13 -12.36 16.51 -28.35
N LEU A 14 -13.08 15.52 -28.91
CA LEU A 14 -12.86 14.09 -28.63
C LEU A 14 -11.64 13.51 -29.39
N LEU A 15 -11.22 14.15 -30.49
CA LEU A 15 -10.08 13.69 -31.30
C LEU A 15 -8.73 14.23 -30.80
N THR A 16 -8.73 15.16 -29.85
CA THR A 16 -7.52 15.73 -29.23
C THR A 16 -7.22 15.16 -27.84
N ALA A 17 -7.84 14.04 -27.46
CA ALA A 17 -7.41 13.28 -26.28
C ALA A 17 -6.03 12.67 -26.57
N GLY A 18 -4.97 13.47 -26.41
CA GLY A 18 -3.60 13.02 -26.52
C GLY A 18 -3.31 11.92 -25.50
N THR A 19 -2.33 11.08 -25.79
CA THR A 19 -1.83 10.07 -24.83
C THR A 19 -1.38 10.79 -23.57
N THR A 20 -2.10 10.60 -22.47
CA THR A 20 -1.64 11.06 -21.16
C THR A 20 -0.52 10.13 -20.71
N LEU A 21 0.68 10.66 -20.50
CA LEU A 21 1.74 9.94 -19.81
C LEU A 21 1.34 9.91 -18.33
N ALA A 22 0.78 8.79 -17.88
CA ALA A 22 0.56 8.57 -16.46
C ALA A 22 1.93 8.46 -15.79
N SER A 23 2.18 9.31 -14.79
CA SER A 23 3.37 9.20 -13.95
C SER A 23 3.12 8.17 -12.87
N SER A 24 4.08 7.29 -12.64
CA SER A 24 4.06 6.41 -11.47
C SER A 24 4.60 7.16 -10.27
N HIS A 25 3.87 7.16 -9.15
CA HIS A 25 4.36 7.77 -7.91
C HIS A 25 5.66 7.12 -7.42
N ARG A 26 5.90 5.86 -7.80
CA ARG A 26 7.15 5.13 -7.54
C ARG A 26 8.38 5.81 -8.17
N GLU A 27 8.19 6.58 -9.23
CA GLU A 27 9.25 7.30 -9.93
C GLU A 27 9.54 8.69 -9.33
N ALA A 28 8.77 9.10 -8.31
CA ALA A 28 9.03 10.35 -7.60
C ALA A 28 10.42 10.26 -6.91
N PRO A 29 11.27 11.31 -6.99
CA PRO A 29 12.65 11.24 -6.50
C PRO A 29 12.79 10.85 -5.02
N PHE A 30 11.85 11.24 -4.18
CA PHE A 30 11.84 10.87 -2.76
C PHE A 30 11.46 9.39 -2.57
N ILE A 31 10.37 8.96 -3.19
CA ILE A 31 9.87 7.58 -3.13
C ILE A 31 10.87 6.59 -3.75
N THR A 32 11.59 6.99 -4.80
CA THR A 32 12.66 6.16 -5.38
C THR A 32 13.76 5.85 -4.35
N LYS A 33 14.04 6.76 -3.41
CA LYS A 33 15.02 6.54 -2.33
C LYS A 33 14.40 5.82 -1.12
N TYR A 34 13.12 6.05 -0.86
CA TYR A 34 12.37 5.48 0.28
C TYR A 34 11.10 4.77 -0.20
N PRO A 35 11.24 3.63 -0.91
CA PRO A 35 10.09 2.95 -1.54
C PRO A 35 9.10 2.37 -0.53
N GLN A 36 9.53 2.13 0.72
CA GLN A 36 8.66 1.67 1.81
C GLN A 36 7.69 2.76 2.30
N SER A 37 7.90 4.01 1.89
CA SER A 37 6.99 5.14 2.14
C SER A 37 6.05 5.42 0.95
N ASP A 38 6.05 4.56 -0.07
CA ASP A 38 5.15 4.71 -1.23
C ASP A 38 3.71 4.39 -0.85
N GLY A 39 2.93 5.43 -0.55
CA GLY A 39 1.48 5.34 -0.36
C GLY A 39 0.78 5.19 -1.71
N THR A 40 0.10 4.07 -1.92
CA THR A 40 -0.47 3.72 -3.22
C THR A 40 -1.91 4.19 -3.35
N ASP A 41 -2.70 3.95 -2.30
CA ASP A 41 -4.14 4.21 -2.29
C ASP A 41 -4.60 4.55 -0.88
N PHE A 42 -5.60 5.42 -0.79
CA PHE A 42 -6.32 5.72 0.45
C PHE A 42 -7.81 5.58 0.23
N TYR A 43 -8.48 4.82 1.09
CA TYR A 43 -9.91 4.60 1.06
C TYR A 43 -10.55 5.17 2.32
N PHE A 44 -11.67 5.87 2.15
CA PHE A 44 -12.45 6.45 3.23
C PHE A 44 -13.93 6.22 2.95
N PHE A 45 -14.60 5.46 3.81
CA PHE A 45 -16.00 5.11 3.62
C PHE A 45 -16.70 4.86 4.96
N LYS A 46 -18.03 5.03 5.00
CA LYS A 46 -18.82 4.64 6.18
C LYS A 46 -18.74 3.13 6.38
N SER A 47 -18.51 2.68 7.61
CA SER A 47 -18.51 1.26 7.93
C SER A 47 -19.87 0.63 7.59
N TYR A 48 -19.85 -0.59 7.03
CA TYR A 48 -21.06 -1.31 6.60
C TYR A 48 -21.35 -2.58 7.43
N GLU A 49 -20.48 -2.88 8.40
CA GLU A 49 -20.63 -4.02 9.32
C GLU A 49 -21.80 -3.76 10.29
N PRO A 50 -22.69 -4.74 10.55
CA PRO A 50 -23.79 -4.57 11.51
C PRO A 50 -23.30 -4.10 12.89
N GLY A 51 -23.92 -3.06 13.45
CA GLY A 51 -23.55 -2.48 14.75
C GLY A 51 -22.40 -1.46 14.70
N ARG A 52 -21.94 -1.06 13.51
CA ARG A 52 -20.92 -0.02 13.31
C ARG A 52 -21.39 1.15 12.46
N GLU A 53 -22.70 1.44 12.48
CA GLU A 53 -23.33 2.44 11.63
C GLU A 53 -22.80 3.88 11.89
N ASP A 54 -22.28 4.12 13.08
CA ASP A 54 -21.72 5.42 13.50
C ASP A 54 -20.21 5.56 13.21
N TYR A 55 -19.58 4.60 12.52
CA TYR A 55 -18.15 4.59 12.25
C TYR A 55 -17.80 4.88 10.79
N VAL A 56 -16.61 5.46 10.60
CA VAL A 56 -15.93 5.53 9.31
C VAL A 56 -14.76 4.55 9.31
N THR A 57 -14.55 3.90 8.18
CA THR A 57 -13.41 3.02 7.91
C THR A 57 -12.43 3.75 7.01
N MET A 58 -11.17 3.72 7.41
CA MET A 58 -10.04 4.25 6.67
C MET A 58 -9.06 3.13 6.37
N ILE A 59 -8.54 3.10 5.14
CA ILE A 59 -7.54 2.13 4.71
C ILE A 59 -6.46 2.88 3.94
N ALA A 60 -5.21 2.74 4.37
CA ALA A 60 -4.05 3.27 3.67
C ALA A 60 -3.19 2.09 3.19
N ASN A 61 -2.98 2.04 1.87
CA ASN A 61 -2.12 1.03 1.24
C ASN A 61 -0.73 1.61 1.00
N TYR A 62 0.28 0.77 1.24
CA TYR A 62 1.68 1.09 1.01
C TYR A 62 2.36 -0.06 0.29
N ILE A 63 3.41 0.26 -0.48
CA ILE A 63 4.22 -0.68 -1.25
C ILE A 63 3.36 -1.41 -2.30
N PRO A 64 3.34 -0.92 -3.56
CA PRO A 64 2.48 -1.49 -4.58
C PRO A 64 2.97 -2.88 -5.03
N VAL A 65 2.06 -3.65 -5.66
CA VAL A 65 2.37 -4.88 -6.40
C VAL A 65 2.96 -6.02 -5.54
N GLN A 66 2.43 -6.26 -4.34
CA GLN A 66 2.75 -7.43 -3.51
C GLN A 66 1.76 -8.59 -3.77
N SER A 67 1.73 -9.10 -5.01
CA SER A 67 0.80 -10.16 -5.43
C SER A 67 1.01 -11.48 -4.67
N ALA A 68 -0.06 -12.28 -4.53
CA ALA A 68 -0.03 -13.58 -3.86
C ALA A 68 1.06 -14.53 -4.40
N TYR A 69 1.35 -14.48 -5.70
CA TYR A 69 2.41 -15.30 -6.31
C TYR A 69 3.82 -14.99 -5.78
N GLY A 70 4.08 -13.76 -5.32
CA GLY A 70 5.39 -13.33 -4.79
C GLY A 70 5.63 -13.74 -3.33
N GLY A 71 4.64 -14.33 -2.66
CA GLY A 71 4.78 -14.80 -1.28
C GLY A 71 5.71 -16.01 -1.15
N PRO A 72 5.98 -16.47 0.08
CA PRO A 72 5.39 -16.02 1.34
C PRO A 72 6.14 -14.86 2.03
N ASN A 73 7.20 -14.34 1.40
CA ASN A 73 8.04 -13.29 1.94
C ASN A 73 7.81 -11.99 1.17
N TYR A 74 7.22 -11.00 1.85
CA TYR A 74 6.86 -9.71 1.29
C TYR A 74 7.78 -8.61 1.80
N PHE A 75 7.84 -7.49 1.07
CA PHE A 75 8.60 -6.32 1.49
C PHE A 75 7.96 -5.70 2.73
N PRO A 76 8.74 -5.47 3.80
CA PRO A 76 8.23 -4.87 5.03
C PRO A 76 8.04 -3.36 4.86
N LEU A 77 7.24 -2.77 5.76
CA LEU A 77 7.21 -1.32 5.96
C LEU A 77 8.50 -0.85 6.63
N ASP A 78 8.74 0.47 6.61
CA ASP A 78 9.95 1.05 7.20
C ASP A 78 9.79 1.16 8.72
N SER A 79 10.64 0.49 9.48
CA SER A 79 10.64 0.56 10.95
C SER A 79 11.11 1.90 11.49
N GLN A 80 11.80 2.69 10.68
CA GLN A 80 12.20 4.07 11.01
C GLN A 80 11.15 5.09 10.54
N GLY A 81 10.22 4.67 9.69
CA GLY A 81 9.14 5.50 9.16
C GLY A 81 8.12 5.91 10.22
N LEU A 82 7.58 7.13 10.06
CA LEU A 82 6.39 7.59 10.78
C LEU A 82 5.26 7.71 9.74
N TYR A 83 4.20 6.94 9.96
CA TYR A 83 3.05 6.91 9.07
C TYR A 83 1.88 7.59 9.76
N GLU A 84 1.23 8.54 9.08
CA GLU A 84 0.17 9.34 9.67
C GLU A 84 -1.04 9.47 8.74
N ILE A 85 -2.23 9.47 9.33
CA ILE A 85 -3.49 9.88 8.68
C ILE A 85 -3.99 11.09 9.45
N HIS A 86 -4.04 12.23 8.76
CA HIS A 86 -4.52 13.50 9.30
C HIS A 86 -5.97 13.70 8.90
N ILE A 87 -6.82 14.07 9.86
CA ILE A 87 -8.24 14.32 9.66
C ILE A 87 -8.54 15.75 10.10
N ASP A 88 -8.93 16.56 9.13
CA ASP A 88 -9.60 17.84 9.31
C ASP A 88 -11.11 17.58 9.19
N ASN A 89 -11.86 17.82 10.27
CA ASN A 89 -13.30 17.60 10.32
C ASN A 89 -14.12 18.90 10.43
N ASP A 90 -13.47 20.07 10.50
CA ASP A 90 -14.12 21.38 10.55
C ASP A 90 -13.84 22.28 9.32
N GLY A 91 -12.87 21.90 8.49
CA GLY A 91 -12.54 22.49 7.20
C GLY A 91 -11.53 23.64 7.26
N ASP A 92 -10.79 23.80 8.35
CA ASP A 92 -9.80 24.87 8.52
C ASP A 92 -8.40 24.56 7.93
N SER A 93 -8.23 23.36 7.35
CA SER A 93 -6.95 22.83 6.82
C SER A 93 -5.88 22.57 7.88
N VAL A 94 -6.28 22.42 9.14
CA VAL A 94 -5.46 21.95 10.25
C VAL A 94 -6.03 20.62 10.72
N GLU A 95 -5.16 19.68 11.12
CA GLU A 95 -5.61 18.39 11.60
C GLU A 95 -6.25 18.48 13.00
N ASP A 96 -7.48 17.97 13.13
CA ASP A 96 -8.16 17.78 14.41
C ASP A 96 -7.78 16.45 15.07
N ILE A 97 -7.58 15.42 14.22
CA ILE A 97 -7.31 14.06 14.65
C ILE A 97 -6.17 13.49 13.78
N THR A 98 -5.14 12.97 14.44
CA THR A 98 -4.03 12.28 13.78
C THR A 98 -3.94 10.84 14.27
N PHE A 99 -4.04 9.89 13.33
CA PHE A 99 -3.69 8.50 13.58
C PHE A 99 -2.25 8.28 13.18
N GLN A 100 -1.41 7.87 14.12
CA GLN A 100 0.03 7.73 13.92
C GLN A 100 0.46 6.27 14.14
N PHE A 101 1.27 5.75 13.24
CA PHE A 101 1.75 4.37 13.25
C PHE A 101 3.27 4.32 13.09
N ARG A 102 3.91 3.46 13.87
CA ARG A 102 5.29 3.00 13.68
C ARG A 102 5.27 1.48 13.66
N PHE A 103 6.12 0.91 12.81
CA PHE A 103 6.23 -0.53 12.67
C PHE A 103 7.54 -1.00 13.29
N GLU A 104 7.50 -2.18 13.91
CA GLU A 104 8.67 -2.83 14.46
C GLU A 104 8.85 -4.17 13.74
N ASP A 105 10.10 -4.55 13.53
CA ASP A 105 10.43 -5.86 13.00
C ASP A 105 10.29 -6.91 14.10
N SER A 106 9.41 -7.89 13.88
CA SER A 106 9.30 -9.06 14.75
C SER A 106 9.87 -10.31 14.07
N PHE A 107 10.64 -11.08 14.83
CA PHE A 107 11.14 -12.41 14.45
C PHE A 107 10.66 -13.44 15.48
N PRO A 108 10.56 -14.75 15.14
CA PRO A 108 10.21 -15.77 16.10
C PRO A 108 11.28 -15.82 17.18
N ASN A 109 10.87 -15.73 18.45
CA ASN A 109 11.76 -15.71 19.60
C ASN A 109 12.80 -14.57 19.60
N ASP A 110 12.54 -13.46 18.89
CA ASP A 110 13.47 -12.34 18.71
C ASP A 110 14.81 -12.72 18.04
N GLU A 111 14.88 -13.86 17.36
CA GLU A 111 16.08 -14.37 16.69
C GLU A 111 15.86 -14.54 15.18
N THR A 112 16.92 -14.31 14.40
CA THR A 112 16.91 -14.57 12.96
C THR A 112 16.82 -16.06 12.70
N ILE A 113 15.93 -16.50 11.79
CA ILE A 113 15.87 -17.92 11.41
C ILE A 113 17.22 -18.36 10.82
N THR A 114 17.69 -19.55 11.22
CA THR A 114 18.88 -20.19 10.65
C THR A 114 18.52 -21.40 9.80
N LEU A 115 19.38 -21.68 8.81
CA LEU A 115 19.32 -22.89 7.99
C LEU A 115 20.60 -23.69 8.19
N ASN A 116 20.46 -24.99 8.41
CA ASN A 116 21.60 -25.91 8.39
C ASN A 116 22.03 -26.19 6.95
N VAL A 117 23.19 -25.68 6.55
CA VAL A 117 23.76 -25.89 5.22
C VAL A 117 25.09 -26.61 5.40
N GLY A 118 25.10 -27.92 5.15
CA GLY A 118 26.32 -28.73 5.23
C GLY A 118 26.89 -28.89 6.65
N GLY A 119 26.04 -28.80 7.68
CA GLY A 119 26.45 -28.90 9.09
C GLY A 119 26.72 -27.55 9.76
N GLU A 120 26.63 -26.44 9.03
CA GLU A 120 26.75 -25.08 9.56
C GLU A 120 25.39 -24.38 9.60
N GLU A 121 25.12 -23.65 10.69
CA GLU A 121 23.92 -22.82 10.83
C GLU A 121 24.16 -21.44 10.21
N ILE A 122 23.37 -21.09 9.20
CA ILE A 122 23.48 -19.82 8.47
C ILE A 122 22.20 -19.01 8.66
N SER A 123 22.31 -17.77 9.15
CA SER A 123 21.17 -16.86 9.26
C SER A 123 20.62 -16.49 7.87
N THR A 124 19.30 -16.50 7.75
CA THR A 124 18.59 -16.10 6.53
C THR A 124 18.05 -14.68 6.61
N VAL A 125 17.72 -14.11 5.45
CA VAL A 125 16.95 -12.85 5.33
C VAL A 125 15.45 -13.11 5.18
N LEU A 126 15.04 -14.38 5.08
CA LEU A 126 13.65 -14.77 4.96
C LEU A 126 12.95 -14.64 6.31
N ARG A 127 11.71 -14.13 6.28
CA ARG A 127 10.81 -14.15 7.43
C ARG A 127 10.10 -15.50 7.49
N ASN A 128 9.50 -15.99 6.42
CA ASN A 128 8.80 -17.27 6.44
C ASN A 128 9.62 -18.36 5.73
N ILE A 129 9.77 -19.53 6.36
CA ILE A 129 10.48 -20.70 5.81
C ILE A 129 9.66 -21.96 6.06
N GLY A 130 9.27 -22.63 4.97
CA GLY A 130 8.53 -23.89 5.02
C GLY A 130 7.22 -23.79 4.23
N VAL A 131 6.36 -24.80 4.42
CA VAL A 131 5.04 -24.81 3.80
C VAL A 131 4.12 -23.86 4.55
N LEU A 132 3.37 -23.06 3.80
CA LEU A 132 2.31 -22.21 4.31
C LEU A 132 1.01 -22.49 3.58
N SER A 133 0.00 -22.86 4.34
CA SER A 133 -1.35 -23.10 3.85
C SER A 133 -2.37 -22.80 4.94
N ALA A 134 -3.66 -22.81 4.59
CA ALA A 134 -4.73 -22.68 5.57
C ALA A 134 -4.72 -23.81 6.62
N ALA A 135 -4.13 -24.97 6.32
CA ALA A 135 -4.06 -26.13 7.20
C ALA A 135 -2.70 -26.30 7.91
N ASP A 136 -1.67 -25.56 7.48
CA ASP A 136 -0.29 -25.70 7.96
C ASP A 136 0.39 -24.34 7.97
N GLN A 137 0.64 -23.83 9.18
CA GLN A 137 1.32 -22.56 9.42
C GLN A 137 2.69 -22.76 10.06
N THR A 138 3.24 -23.98 10.01
CA THR A 138 4.54 -24.29 10.65
C THR A 138 5.70 -23.52 10.05
N GLY A 139 5.59 -23.08 8.79
CA GLY A 139 6.57 -22.21 8.14
C GLY A 139 6.33 -20.71 8.29
N LEU A 140 5.35 -20.32 9.11
CA LEU A 140 5.12 -18.93 9.48
C LEU A 140 6.08 -18.60 10.62
N ASN A 141 6.61 -17.37 10.61
CA ASN A 141 7.12 -16.78 11.83
C ASN A 141 6.06 -16.71 12.93
#